data_AF-A0A959WBH9-F1
#
_entry.id   AF-A0A959WBH9-F1
#
_cell.length_a   1.000
_cell.length_b   1.000
_cell.length_c   1.000
_cell.angle_alpha   90.00
_cell.angle_beta   90.00
_cell.angle_gamma   90.00
#
_symmetry.space_group_name_H-M   'P 1'
#
loop_
_entity.id
_entity.type
_entity.pdbx_description
1 polymer ?
#
loop_
_entity_poly.entity_id
_entity_poly.type
_entity_poly.pdbx_seq_one_letter_code
_entity_poly.pdbx_strand_id
1 'polypeptide(L)'
;MPSERVYGDPSAWERAIAHVDMDAFYCSVELLRRPELRGKPVIVGPIDPNFRGVVMTASYEARRFGVHSALPMAVARRRCPHAVVIPRDMESYKAASREVMDVISGFSDTVEVLGLDEAYVDLSGSPAPKTRARQLKREVLARTGLTCSIGIGPNRLIAKIASDLDKPDGLCVLPRERFLELVGDRPARLLPGVGPRTEERLRGIGINTVAQLAGADQERLAGAVGRNHAAGLRSRAAGHGSTTVAVERKRKSESRERTFMTDETDAAVMREAVGKMAREVAEHLGGQDITGRTVTMKIRLAPFRTFTRSRTLAAPTADPAVVAAAALELLEAFERDAPVRLLGVGVSNLVRAGEDPAPADRPSAGTAAGTGPEQLVLG
;
A
#
# COMPACT_ATOMS: atom_id res chain seq x y z
N MET A 1 -3.55 17.60 -24.95
CA MET A 1 -4.10 16.22 -24.92
C MET A 1 -3.25 15.44 -23.94
N PRO A 2 -3.83 14.66 -23.02
CA PRO A 2 -3.08 13.73 -22.17
C PRO A 2 -2.17 12.86 -23.03
N SER A 3 -1.00 12.48 -22.51
CA SER A 3 -0.12 11.55 -23.22
C SER A 3 -0.81 10.21 -23.36
N GLU A 4 -0.67 9.60 -24.54
CA GLU A 4 -1.23 8.30 -24.82
C GLU A 4 -0.19 7.41 -25.49
N ARG A 5 0.10 6.25 -24.88
CA ARG A 5 1.01 5.25 -25.42
C ARG A 5 0.27 3.95 -25.63
N VAL A 6 0.09 3.55 -26.88
CA VAL A 6 -0.67 2.35 -27.25
C VAL A 6 0.25 1.37 -27.95
N TYR A 7 0.53 0.24 -27.30
CA TYR A 7 1.41 -0.81 -27.83
C TYR A 7 0.65 -2.04 -28.33
N GLY A 8 -0.69 -2.01 -28.31
CA GLY A 8 -1.55 -3.09 -28.77
C GLY A 8 -3.04 -2.71 -28.76
N ASP A 9 -3.91 -3.61 -29.20
CA ASP A 9 -5.36 -3.41 -29.20
C ASP A 9 -6.05 -4.26 -28.12
N PRO A 10 -6.55 -3.65 -27.02
CA PRO A 10 -7.10 -4.40 -25.90
C PRO A 10 -8.50 -4.97 -26.17
N SER A 11 -9.17 -4.55 -27.24
CA SER A 11 -10.45 -5.12 -27.69
C SER A 11 -10.34 -6.58 -28.14
N ALA A 12 -9.14 -7.00 -28.56
CA ALA A 12 -8.84 -8.36 -29.02
C ALA A 12 -8.35 -9.28 -27.90
N TRP A 13 -8.21 -8.78 -26.67
CA TRP A 13 -7.72 -9.59 -25.54
C TRP A 13 -8.87 -10.30 -24.84
N GLU A 14 -8.62 -11.53 -24.40
CA GLU A 14 -9.54 -12.26 -23.51
C GLU A 14 -9.84 -11.47 -22.23
N ARG A 15 -8.81 -10.81 -21.69
CA ARG A 15 -8.88 -9.97 -20.49
C ARG A 15 -8.31 -8.59 -20.79
N ALA A 16 -9.06 -7.55 -20.45
CA ALA A 16 -8.62 -6.16 -20.57
C ALA A 16 -8.82 -5.46 -19.22
N ILE A 17 -7.77 -5.46 -18.39
CA ILE A 17 -7.81 -4.90 -17.05
C ILE A 17 -7.24 -3.49 -17.08
N ALA A 18 -8.00 -2.51 -16.60
CA ALA A 18 -7.52 -1.15 -16.39
C ALA A 18 -7.13 -0.95 -14.92
N HIS A 19 -5.96 -0.37 -14.68
CA HIS A 19 -5.57 0.19 -13.39
C HIS A 19 -5.71 1.71 -13.48
N VAL A 20 -6.55 2.28 -12.61
CA VAL A 20 -6.80 3.71 -12.51
C VAL A 20 -6.13 4.21 -11.23
N ASP A 21 -5.28 5.23 -11.35
CA ASP A 21 -4.48 5.76 -10.25
C ASP A 21 -4.48 7.29 -10.29
N MET A 22 -4.93 7.94 -9.21
CA MET A 22 -5.05 9.40 -9.17
C MET A 22 -3.67 10.07 -9.07
N ASP A 23 -3.46 11.11 -9.87
CA ASP A 23 -2.16 11.77 -9.95
C ASP A 23 -1.87 12.57 -8.69
N ALA A 24 -0.81 12.19 -7.95
CA ALA A 24 -0.37 12.87 -6.73
C ALA A 24 -1.52 13.23 -5.77
N PHE A 25 -2.45 12.29 -5.57
CA PHE A 25 -3.80 12.49 -5.04
C PHE A 25 -3.93 13.55 -3.93
N TYR A 26 -3.26 13.38 -2.79
CA TYR A 26 -3.40 14.35 -1.69
C TYR A 26 -2.92 15.75 -2.06
N CYS A 27 -1.81 15.88 -2.81
CA CYS A 27 -1.38 17.19 -3.30
C CYS A 27 -2.41 17.79 -4.28
N SER A 28 -2.97 16.98 -5.18
CA SER A 28 -3.97 17.44 -6.15
C SER A 28 -5.25 17.92 -5.47
N VAL A 29 -5.73 17.23 -4.44
CA VAL A 29 -6.86 17.70 -3.61
C VAL A 29 -6.54 19.03 -2.94
N GLU A 30 -5.33 19.18 -2.38
CA GLU A 30 -4.94 20.43 -1.73
C GLU A 30 -4.73 21.59 -2.73
N LEU A 31 -4.27 21.30 -3.96
CA LEU A 31 -4.10 22.28 -5.04
C LEU A 31 -5.43 22.71 -5.69
N LEU A 32 -6.50 21.93 -5.55
CA LEU A 32 -7.86 22.37 -5.87
C LEU A 32 -8.35 23.42 -4.87
N ARG A 33 -8.06 23.20 -3.58
CA ARG A 33 -8.44 24.09 -2.48
C ARG A 33 -7.55 25.34 -2.38
N ARG A 34 -6.33 25.26 -2.92
CA ARG A 34 -5.30 26.31 -2.88
C ARG A 34 -4.72 26.54 -4.28
N PRO A 35 -5.48 27.14 -5.21
CA PRO A 35 -5.05 27.33 -6.59
C PRO A 35 -3.77 28.19 -6.72
N GLU A 36 -3.49 29.06 -5.75
CA GLU A 36 -2.28 29.89 -5.66
C GLU A 36 -0.97 29.11 -5.45
N LEU A 37 -1.08 27.81 -5.15
CA LEU A 37 0.06 26.90 -4.98
C LEU A 37 0.36 26.06 -6.24
N ARG A 38 -0.45 26.16 -7.30
CA ARG A 38 -0.20 25.44 -8.55
C ARG A 38 1.13 25.86 -9.17
N GLY A 39 1.90 24.89 -9.67
CA GLY A 39 3.25 25.10 -10.18
C GLY A 39 4.33 25.29 -9.11
N LYS A 40 3.99 25.24 -7.81
CA LYS A 40 4.95 25.29 -6.71
C LYS A 40 5.22 23.88 -6.16
N PRO A 41 6.43 23.59 -5.63
CA PRO A 41 6.69 22.36 -4.90
C PRO A 41 5.83 22.29 -3.64
N VAL A 42 4.85 21.39 -3.64
CA VAL A 42 3.98 21.09 -2.49
C VAL A 42 4.27 19.69 -1.94
N ILE A 43 4.27 19.57 -0.62
CA ILE A 43 4.41 18.33 0.14
C ILE A 43 3.25 18.23 1.12
N VAL A 44 2.53 17.11 1.11
CA VAL A 44 1.58 16.76 2.17
C VAL A 44 2.29 15.88 3.20
N GLY A 45 2.29 16.31 4.45
CA GLY A 45 2.97 15.62 5.54
C GLY A 45 2.89 16.38 6.86
N PRO A 46 3.49 15.85 7.93
CA PRO A 46 3.54 16.56 9.20
C PRO A 46 4.36 17.85 9.06
N ILE A 47 3.79 18.96 9.56
CA ILE A 47 4.43 20.28 9.51
C ILE A 47 5.57 20.36 10.53
N ASP A 48 5.34 19.84 11.74
CA ASP A 48 6.28 19.90 12.84
C ASP A 48 7.61 19.21 12.45
N PRO A 49 8.72 19.97 12.37
CA PRO A 49 10.02 19.44 11.99
C PRO A 49 10.59 18.45 13.02
N ASN A 50 10.12 18.48 14.27
CA ASN A 50 10.49 17.53 15.31
C ASN A 50 9.69 16.22 15.21
N PHE A 51 8.60 16.22 14.42
CA PHE A 51 7.81 15.02 14.20
C PHE A 51 8.58 14.04 13.32
N ARG A 52 8.73 12.80 13.83
CA ARG A 52 9.33 11.68 13.11
C ARG A 52 8.38 11.17 12.03
N GLY A 53 8.19 11.98 11.00
CA GLY A 53 7.25 11.75 9.92
C GLY A 53 7.90 11.54 8.56
N VAL A 54 7.07 11.09 7.64
CA VAL A 54 7.42 10.91 6.23
C VAL A 54 6.49 11.73 5.36
N VAL A 55 6.95 12.05 4.15
CA VAL A 55 6.13 12.60 3.07
C VAL A 55 5.00 11.62 2.79
N MET A 56 3.75 12.09 2.90
CA MET A 56 2.58 11.29 2.52
C MET A 56 2.44 11.30 1.00
N THR A 57 2.46 12.50 0.42
CA THR A 57 2.44 12.73 -1.04
C THR A 57 3.27 13.96 -1.36
N ALA A 58 3.92 13.94 -2.52
CA ALA A 58 4.61 15.08 -3.09
C ALA A 58 4.04 15.39 -4.48
N SER A 59 3.85 16.68 -4.75
CA SER A 59 3.56 17.25 -6.07
C SER A 59 4.64 16.86 -7.09
N TYR A 60 4.32 16.92 -8.38
CA TYR A 60 5.29 16.61 -9.44
C TYR A 60 6.46 17.60 -9.43
N GLU A 61 6.22 18.85 -9.07
CA GLU A 61 7.22 19.89 -8.87
C GLU A 61 8.21 19.52 -7.76
N ALA A 62 7.71 19.03 -6.61
CA ALA A 62 8.58 18.54 -5.53
C ALA A 62 9.32 17.24 -5.90
N ARG A 63 8.71 16.36 -6.70
CA ARG A 63 9.35 15.11 -7.16
C ARG A 63 10.60 15.35 -8.01
N ARG A 64 10.69 16.48 -8.72
CA ARG A 64 11.90 16.89 -9.46
C ARG A 64 13.13 17.06 -8.56
N PHE A 65 12.92 17.36 -7.27
CA PHE A 65 13.97 17.45 -6.26
C PHE A 65 14.24 16.11 -5.56
N GLY A 66 13.72 15.00 -6.09
CA GLY A 66 13.84 13.68 -5.48
C GLY A 66 12.99 13.53 -4.21
N VAL A 67 11.97 14.37 -4.00
CA VAL A 67 10.99 14.18 -2.92
C VAL A 67 9.92 13.19 -3.36
N HIS A 68 9.68 12.15 -2.59
CA HIS A 68 8.68 11.13 -2.89
C HIS A 68 8.00 10.63 -1.62
N SER A 69 6.86 9.95 -1.76
CA SER A 69 6.16 9.32 -0.64
C SER A 69 7.09 8.41 0.17
N ALA A 70 6.85 8.33 1.47
CA ALA A 70 7.65 7.62 2.47
C ALA A 70 9.09 8.17 2.70
N LEU A 71 9.51 9.23 2.00
CA LEU A 71 10.77 9.91 2.30
C LEU A 71 10.67 10.62 3.66
N PRO A 72 11.67 10.53 4.56
CA PRO A 72 11.65 11.28 5.82
C PRO A 72 11.51 12.78 5.58
N MET A 73 10.64 13.45 6.35
CA MET A 73 10.37 14.89 6.18
C MET A 73 11.64 15.74 6.30
N ALA A 74 12.55 15.38 7.21
CA ALA A 74 13.84 16.06 7.34
C ALA A 74 14.69 15.97 6.05
N VAL A 75 14.67 14.83 5.35
CA VAL A 75 15.37 14.67 4.08
C VAL A 75 14.65 15.47 2.98
N ALA A 76 13.31 15.41 2.95
CA ALA A 76 12.51 16.15 1.99
C ALA A 76 12.75 17.67 2.07
N ARG A 77 12.75 18.24 3.30
CA ARG A 77 13.04 19.66 3.54
C ARG A 77 14.47 20.05 3.17
N ARG A 78 15.45 19.15 3.32
CA ARG A 78 16.81 19.41 2.81
C ARG A 78 16.89 19.40 1.29
N ARG A 79 16.17 18.47 0.64
CA ARG A 79 16.14 18.34 -0.84
C ARG A 79 15.37 19.47 -1.51
N CYS A 80 14.29 19.94 -0.90
CA CYS A 80 13.45 21.03 -1.43
C CYS A 80 13.11 22.02 -0.30
N PRO A 81 14.05 22.92 0.07
CA PRO A 81 13.87 23.85 1.20
C PRO A 81 12.72 24.85 1.01
N HIS A 82 12.37 25.13 -0.24
CA HIS A 82 11.31 26.06 -0.64
C HIS A 82 9.95 25.37 -0.84
N ALA A 83 9.83 24.07 -0.55
CA ALA A 83 8.55 23.37 -0.65
C ALA A 83 7.54 23.87 0.39
N VAL A 84 6.31 24.10 -0.06
CA VAL A 84 5.18 24.37 0.83
C VAL A 84 4.73 23.05 1.45
N VAL A 85 4.76 22.97 2.77
CA VAL A 85 4.32 21.79 3.53
C VAL A 85 2.90 22.02 4.02
N ILE A 86 1.97 21.16 3.61
CA ILE A 86 0.55 21.19 3.96
C ILE A 86 0.25 20.03 4.93
N PRO A 87 -0.46 20.27 6.04
CA PRO A 87 -0.83 19.20 6.97
C PRO A 87 -1.85 18.26 6.32
N ARG A 88 -1.94 17.02 6.80
CA ARG A 88 -2.94 16.08 6.27
C ARG A 88 -4.37 16.52 6.62
N ASP A 89 -5.26 16.41 5.64
CA ASP A 89 -6.71 16.54 5.84
C ASP A 89 -7.42 15.28 5.31
N MET A 90 -7.51 14.26 6.17
CA MET A 90 -8.09 12.97 5.78
C MET A 90 -9.58 13.04 5.47
N GLU A 91 -10.29 14.05 5.98
CA GLU A 91 -11.72 14.23 5.70
C GLU A 91 -11.90 14.66 4.24
N SER A 92 -11.18 15.70 3.83
CA SER A 92 -11.16 16.17 2.43
C SER A 92 -10.72 15.07 1.47
N TYR A 93 -9.67 14.30 1.83
CA TYR A 93 -9.18 13.21 0.96
C TYR A 93 -10.20 12.08 0.80
N LYS A 94 -10.91 11.72 1.88
CA LYS A 94 -11.98 10.71 1.81
C LYS A 94 -13.18 11.21 1.02
N ALA A 95 -13.54 12.49 1.15
CA ALA A 95 -14.63 13.08 0.37
C ALA A 95 -14.33 13.05 -1.13
N ALA A 96 -13.15 13.53 -1.54
CA ALA A 96 -12.71 13.46 -2.93
C ALA A 96 -12.60 12.01 -3.44
N SER A 97 -12.09 11.10 -2.62
CA SER A 97 -11.97 9.68 -2.94
C SER A 97 -13.33 9.04 -3.23
N ARG A 98 -14.34 9.28 -2.36
CA ARG A 98 -15.71 8.77 -2.59
C ARG A 98 -16.23 9.23 -3.96
N GLU A 99 -16.08 10.51 -4.27
CA GLU A 99 -16.55 11.05 -5.54
C GLU A 99 -15.86 10.41 -6.75
N VAL A 100 -14.53 10.25 -6.69
CA VAL A 100 -13.75 9.56 -7.72
C VAL A 100 -14.20 8.11 -7.89
N MET A 101 -14.35 7.38 -6.78
CA MET A 101 -14.73 5.96 -6.81
C MET A 101 -16.17 5.76 -7.29
N ASP A 102 -17.09 6.69 -6.99
CA ASP A 102 -18.45 6.70 -7.54
C ASP A 102 -18.42 6.85 -9.07
N VAL A 103 -17.57 7.74 -9.59
CA VAL A 103 -17.36 7.86 -11.05
C VAL A 103 -16.84 6.57 -11.63
N ILE A 104 -15.75 6.02 -11.07
CA ILE A 104 -15.10 4.80 -11.58
C ILE A 104 -16.08 3.63 -11.61
N SER A 105 -16.89 3.48 -10.55
CA SER A 105 -17.87 2.39 -10.42
C SER A 105 -18.97 2.45 -11.48
N GLY A 106 -19.25 3.62 -12.05
CA GLY A 106 -20.20 3.76 -13.17
C GLY A 106 -19.69 3.22 -14.52
N PHE A 107 -18.39 2.87 -14.64
CA PHE A 107 -17.79 2.44 -15.91
C PHE A 107 -17.68 0.91 -16.07
N SER A 108 -17.90 0.12 -15.02
CA SER A 108 -17.91 -1.35 -15.09
C SER A 108 -18.62 -1.93 -13.87
N ASP A 109 -19.29 -3.07 -14.05
CA ASP A 109 -19.87 -3.85 -12.94
C ASP A 109 -18.78 -4.56 -12.11
N THR A 110 -17.55 -4.64 -12.63
CA THR A 110 -16.44 -5.32 -11.96
C THR A 110 -15.31 -4.33 -11.68
N VAL A 111 -15.37 -3.72 -10.50
CA VAL A 111 -14.37 -2.76 -9.99
C VAL A 111 -13.84 -3.22 -8.63
N GLU A 112 -12.51 -3.20 -8.48
CA GLU A 112 -11.83 -3.47 -7.21
C GLU A 112 -11.14 -2.19 -6.72
N VAL A 113 -11.71 -1.55 -5.70
CA VAL A 113 -11.10 -0.38 -5.04
C VAL A 113 -9.96 -0.84 -4.12
N LEU A 114 -8.74 -0.33 -4.36
CA LEU A 114 -7.54 -0.74 -3.62
C LEU A 114 -7.23 0.18 -2.43
N GLY A 115 -7.59 1.46 -2.56
CA GLY A 115 -7.25 2.53 -1.62
C GLY A 115 -8.09 3.78 -1.88
N LEU A 116 -7.61 4.93 -1.42
CA LEU A 116 -8.32 6.21 -1.63
C LEU A 116 -8.21 6.70 -3.08
N ASP A 117 -7.18 6.29 -3.79
CA ASP A 117 -6.75 6.85 -5.07
C ASP A 117 -6.48 5.81 -6.16
N GLU A 118 -6.70 4.52 -5.90
CA GLU A 118 -6.41 3.45 -6.85
C GLU A 118 -7.57 2.44 -6.94
N ALA A 119 -7.89 2.01 -8.17
CA ALA A 119 -8.84 0.95 -8.45
C ALA A 119 -8.43 0.13 -9.69
N TYR A 120 -8.80 -1.16 -9.71
CA TYR A 120 -8.85 -1.94 -10.95
C TYR A 120 -10.27 -1.94 -11.51
N VAL A 121 -10.38 -1.82 -12.83
CA VAL A 121 -11.64 -1.87 -13.58
C VAL A 121 -11.51 -2.96 -14.64
N ASP A 122 -12.42 -3.93 -14.65
CA ASP A 122 -12.48 -4.89 -15.73
C ASP A 122 -13.19 -4.28 -16.95
N LEU A 123 -12.48 -4.20 -18.07
CA LEU A 123 -12.99 -3.75 -19.37
C LEU A 123 -13.08 -4.89 -20.38
N SER A 124 -12.92 -6.15 -19.93
CA SER A 124 -13.02 -7.33 -20.78
C SER A 124 -14.38 -7.38 -21.49
N GLY A 125 -14.41 -7.81 -22.75
CA GLY A 125 -15.62 -7.85 -23.58
C GLY A 125 -16.10 -6.49 -24.09
N SER A 126 -15.49 -5.36 -23.67
CA SER A 126 -15.79 -4.08 -24.29
C SER A 126 -15.23 -4.02 -25.72
N PRO A 127 -16.01 -3.58 -26.73
CA PRO A 127 -15.51 -3.42 -28.10
C PRO A 127 -14.53 -2.24 -28.24
N ALA A 128 -14.48 -1.34 -27.26
CA ALA A 128 -13.61 -0.17 -27.28
C ALA A 128 -13.04 0.20 -25.89
N PRO A 129 -12.19 -0.65 -25.28
CA PRO A 129 -11.67 -0.42 -23.92
C PRO A 129 -10.89 0.88 -23.80
N LYS A 130 -10.12 1.25 -24.85
CA LYS A 130 -9.38 2.53 -24.93
C LYS A 130 -10.33 3.73 -24.85
N THR A 131 -11.42 3.70 -25.60
CA THR A 131 -12.40 4.79 -25.61
C THR A 131 -13.08 4.91 -24.26
N ARG A 132 -13.47 3.79 -23.62
CA ARG A 132 -14.01 3.79 -22.25
C ARG A 132 -13.03 4.37 -21.24
N ALA A 133 -11.75 4.00 -21.31
CA ALA A 133 -10.71 4.57 -20.44
C ALA A 133 -10.54 6.08 -20.63
N ARG A 134 -10.57 6.58 -21.88
CA ARG A 134 -10.56 8.03 -22.15
C ARG A 134 -11.79 8.74 -21.60
N GLN A 135 -12.97 8.13 -21.72
CA GLN A 135 -14.21 8.67 -21.15
C GLN A 135 -14.13 8.72 -19.62
N LEU A 136 -13.60 7.68 -18.98
CA LEU A 136 -13.38 7.64 -17.53
C LEU A 136 -12.49 8.81 -17.09
N LYS A 137 -11.33 9.01 -17.73
CA LYS A 137 -10.43 10.14 -17.40
C LYS A 137 -11.16 11.48 -17.49
N ARG A 138 -11.94 11.69 -18.57
CA ARG A 138 -12.69 12.93 -18.79
C ARG A 138 -13.76 13.13 -17.72
N GLU A 139 -14.49 12.09 -17.36
CA GLU A 139 -15.55 12.17 -16.35
C GLU A 139 -14.98 12.44 -14.96
N VAL A 140 -13.89 11.76 -14.57
CA VAL A 140 -13.18 12.02 -13.32
C VAL A 140 -12.74 13.48 -13.25
N LEU A 141 -12.11 13.99 -14.32
CA LEU A 141 -11.68 15.39 -14.37
C LEU A 141 -12.85 16.37 -14.33
N ALA A 142 -13.91 16.12 -15.09
CA ALA A 142 -15.08 16.99 -15.17
C ALA A 142 -15.82 17.11 -13.83
N ARG A 143 -15.94 15.99 -13.10
CA ARG A 143 -16.65 15.97 -11.83
C ARG A 143 -15.82 16.43 -10.65
N THR A 144 -14.56 16.02 -10.59
CA THR A 144 -13.73 16.20 -9.37
C THR A 144 -12.67 17.28 -9.52
N GLY A 145 -12.35 17.71 -10.75
CA GLY A 145 -11.20 18.56 -11.04
C GLY A 145 -9.84 17.85 -10.90
N LEU A 146 -9.82 16.55 -10.60
CA LEU A 146 -8.61 15.75 -10.43
C LEU A 146 -8.26 14.97 -11.71
N THR A 147 -6.98 14.78 -11.97
CA THR A 147 -6.50 13.91 -13.05
C THR A 147 -6.14 12.52 -12.51
N CYS A 148 -6.27 11.51 -13.37
CA CYS A 148 -5.82 10.15 -13.10
C CYS A 148 -5.01 9.63 -14.27
N SER A 149 -4.08 8.72 -13.99
CA SER A 149 -3.36 7.97 -15.02
C SER A 149 -3.94 6.56 -15.11
N ILE A 150 -4.11 6.06 -16.34
CA ILE A 150 -4.71 4.74 -16.58
C ILE A 150 -3.74 3.85 -17.35
N GLY A 151 -3.56 2.63 -16.87
CA GLY A 151 -2.85 1.57 -17.56
C GLY A 151 -3.78 0.42 -17.91
N ILE A 152 -3.81 -0.01 -19.17
CA ILE A 152 -4.57 -1.18 -19.63
C ILE A 152 -3.59 -2.31 -19.94
N GLY A 153 -3.81 -3.48 -19.35
CA GLY A 153 -3.02 -4.68 -19.57
C GLY A 153 -3.88 -5.96 -19.52
N PRO A 154 -3.34 -7.10 -19.97
CA PRO A 154 -4.07 -8.36 -19.94
C PRO A 154 -4.20 -8.96 -18.53
N ASN A 155 -3.52 -8.37 -17.55
CA ASN A 155 -3.60 -8.73 -16.14
C ASN A 155 -3.28 -7.52 -15.26
N ARG A 156 -3.54 -7.64 -13.96
CA ARG A 156 -3.36 -6.56 -12.97
C ARG A 156 -1.94 -6.03 -12.89
N LEU A 157 -0.93 -6.91 -12.99
CA LEU A 157 0.48 -6.51 -12.91
C LEU A 157 0.83 -5.55 -14.05
N ILE A 158 0.52 -5.95 -15.28
CA ILE A 158 0.84 -5.16 -16.47
C ILE A 158 0.03 -3.86 -16.48
N ALA A 159 -1.26 -3.92 -16.12
CA ALA A 159 -2.11 -2.73 -16.01
C ALA A 159 -1.53 -1.71 -15.01
N LYS A 160 -1.11 -2.15 -13.81
CA LYS A 160 -0.50 -1.27 -12.81
C LYS A 160 0.80 -0.65 -13.32
N ILE A 161 1.72 -1.46 -13.85
CA ILE A 161 2.98 -0.96 -14.38
C ILE A 161 2.71 0.05 -15.51
N ALA A 162 1.82 -0.28 -16.45
CA ALA A 162 1.45 0.60 -17.56
C ALA A 162 0.96 1.97 -17.07
N SER A 163 0.13 2.00 -16.01
CA SER A 163 -0.39 3.26 -15.46
C SER A 163 0.73 4.15 -14.91
N ASP A 164 1.79 3.57 -14.33
CA ASP A 164 2.94 4.30 -13.80
C ASP A 164 3.91 4.78 -14.90
N LEU A 165 3.96 4.10 -16.06
CA LEU A 165 4.90 4.42 -17.15
C LEU A 165 4.67 5.79 -17.78
N ASP A 166 3.46 6.32 -17.69
CA ASP A 166 3.04 7.53 -18.41
C ASP A 166 2.40 8.59 -17.49
N LYS A 167 2.65 8.52 -16.17
CA LYS A 167 2.22 9.58 -15.22
C LYS A 167 2.96 10.90 -15.50
N PRO A 168 2.32 12.07 -15.27
CA PRO A 168 0.91 12.30 -14.92
C PRO A 168 -0.06 12.32 -16.09
N ASP A 169 -1.35 12.19 -15.79
CA ASP A 169 -2.48 12.28 -16.74
C ASP A 169 -2.29 11.39 -17.97
N GLY A 170 -1.61 10.25 -17.82
CA GLY A 170 -1.31 9.33 -18.93
C GLY A 170 -2.42 8.34 -19.23
N LEU A 171 -2.39 7.77 -20.43
CA LEU A 171 -3.10 6.55 -20.79
C LEU A 171 -2.14 5.60 -21.52
N CYS A 172 -1.86 4.45 -20.92
CA CYS A 172 -0.91 3.48 -21.46
C CYS A 172 -1.59 2.12 -21.69
N VAL A 173 -1.43 1.53 -22.87
CA VAL A 173 -1.92 0.19 -23.20
C VAL A 173 -0.73 -0.71 -23.48
N LEU A 174 -0.51 -1.71 -22.63
CA LEU A 174 0.66 -2.57 -22.68
C LEU A 174 0.24 -4.04 -22.84
N PRO A 175 0.47 -4.66 -24.01
CA PRO A 175 0.29 -6.10 -24.18
C PRO A 175 1.42 -6.86 -23.48
N ARG A 176 1.15 -8.13 -23.17
CA ARG A 176 2.12 -9.00 -22.49
C ARG A 176 3.34 -9.29 -23.37
N GLU A 177 3.14 -9.44 -24.66
CA GLU A 177 4.16 -9.77 -25.66
C GLU A 177 5.24 -8.69 -25.76
N ARG A 178 4.87 -7.43 -25.46
CA ARG A 178 5.77 -6.27 -25.46
C ARG A 178 6.29 -5.90 -24.06
N PHE A 179 5.89 -6.64 -23.02
CA PHE A 179 6.22 -6.30 -21.63
C PHE A 179 7.73 -6.21 -21.40
N LEU A 180 8.46 -7.29 -21.69
CA LEU A 180 9.92 -7.32 -21.50
C LEU A 180 10.66 -6.38 -22.43
N GLU A 181 10.14 -6.12 -23.63
CA GLU A 181 10.74 -5.13 -24.54
C GLU A 181 10.68 -3.72 -23.93
N LEU A 182 9.55 -3.34 -23.33
CA LEU A 182 9.31 -1.97 -22.85
C LEU A 182 9.79 -1.71 -21.42
N VAL A 183 9.84 -2.75 -20.58
CA VAL A 183 10.25 -2.63 -19.18
C VAL A 183 11.45 -3.48 -18.78
N GLY A 184 11.98 -4.31 -19.67
CA GLY A 184 13.07 -5.26 -19.38
C GLY A 184 14.32 -4.60 -18.84
N ASP A 185 14.72 -3.46 -19.39
CA ASP A 185 15.91 -2.70 -18.97
C ASP A 185 15.70 -1.85 -17.71
N ARG A 186 14.45 -1.73 -17.25
CA ARG A 186 14.15 -0.96 -16.04
C ARG A 186 14.62 -1.71 -14.79
N PRO A 187 14.93 -0.99 -13.69
CA PRO A 187 15.30 -1.64 -12.44
C PRO A 187 14.24 -2.62 -11.95
N ALA A 188 14.66 -3.75 -11.37
CA ALA A 188 13.76 -4.78 -10.84
C ALA A 188 12.76 -4.22 -9.80
N ARG A 189 13.12 -3.12 -9.12
CA ARG A 189 12.25 -2.37 -8.19
C ARG A 189 10.95 -1.86 -8.82
N LEU A 190 10.88 -1.77 -10.15
CA LEU A 190 9.63 -1.45 -10.85
C LEU A 190 8.53 -2.47 -10.53
N LEU A 191 8.88 -3.74 -10.29
CA LEU A 191 7.91 -4.81 -10.08
C LEU A 191 7.29 -4.74 -8.67
N PRO A 192 5.95 -4.80 -8.57
CA PRO A 192 5.26 -5.02 -7.31
C PRO A 192 5.80 -6.24 -6.55
N GLY A 193 6.18 -6.02 -5.29
CA GLY A 193 6.81 -7.01 -4.41
C GLY A 193 8.34 -6.95 -4.37
N VAL A 194 8.99 -6.10 -5.17
CA VAL A 194 10.42 -5.81 -5.04
C VAL A 194 10.62 -4.53 -4.24
N GLY A 195 10.62 -4.65 -2.91
CA GLY A 195 10.97 -3.55 -2.00
C GLY A 195 12.49 -3.34 -1.89
N PRO A 196 12.95 -2.29 -1.19
CA PRO A 196 14.38 -1.93 -1.11
C PRO A 196 15.30 -3.08 -0.66
N ARG A 197 14.86 -3.90 0.31
CA ARG A 197 15.64 -5.05 0.79
C ARG A 197 15.66 -6.22 -0.20
N THR A 198 14.56 -6.45 -0.90
CA THR A 198 14.52 -7.46 -1.96
C THR A 198 15.42 -7.00 -3.11
N GLU A 199 15.35 -5.74 -3.50
CA GLU A 199 16.22 -5.14 -4.50
C GLU A 199 17.70 -5.29 -4.13
N GLU A 200 18.08 -4.95 -2.90
CA GLU A 200 19.46 -5.11 -2.40
C GLU A 200 19.94 -6.57 -2.51
N ARG A 201 19.11 -7.54 -2.10
CA ARG A 201 19.43 -8.97 -2.23
C ARG A 201 19.57 -9.42 -3.68
N LEU A 202 18.71 -8.93 -4.58
CA LEU A 202 18.79 -9.20 -6.02
C LEU A 202 20.09 -8.64 -6.62
N ARG A 203 20.45 -7.40 -6.27
CA ARG A 203 21.71 -6.79 -6.70
C ARG A 203 22.93 -7.56 -6.19
N GLY A 204 22.86 -8.08 -4.97
CA GLY A 204 23.90 -8.94 -4.39
C GLY A 204 24.17 -10.22 -5.20
N ILE A 205 23.19 -10.68 -5.98
CA ILE A 205 23.35 -11.79 -6.94
C ILE A 205 23.40 -11.33 -8.40
N GLY A 206 23.69 -10.05 -8.67
CA GLY A 206 23.88 -9.51 -10.01
C GLY A 206 22.59 -9.26 -10.80
N ILE A 207 21.42 -9.33 -10.16
CA ILE A 207 20.12 -9.05 -10.80
C ILE A 207 19.74 -7.59 -10.52
N ASN A 208 19.79 -6.77 -11.56
CA ASN A 208 19.49 -5.34 -11.49
C ASN A 208 18.21 -4.97 -12.25
N THR A 209 17.93 -5.65 -13.36
CA THR A 209 16.82 -5.30 -14.28
C THR A 209 15.69 -6.32 -14.26
N VAL A 210 14.53 -5.93 -14.79
CA VAL A 210 13.36 -6.81 -14.94
C VAL A 210 13.70 -8.01 -15.83
N ALA A 211 14.39 -7.80 -16.94
CA ALA A 211 14.79 -8.86 -17.86
C ALA A 211 15.74 -9.87 -17.19
N GLN A 212 16.71 -9.38 -16.42
CA GLN A 212 17.61 -10.25 -15.64
C GLN A 212 16.85 -11.09 -14.61
N LEU A 213 15.84 -10.52 -13.94
CA LEU A 213 15.01 -11.26 -12.99
C LEU A 213 14.11 -12.30 -13.68
N ALA A 214 13.58 -12.00 -14.86
CA ALA A 214 12.76 -12.93 -15.64
C ALA A 214 13.58 -14.15 -16.10
N GLY A 215 14.84 -13.92 -16.50
CA GLY A 215 15.78 -14.95 -16.94
C GLY A 215 16.59 -15.62 -15.81
N ALA A 216 16.36 -15.24 -14.55
CA ALA A 216 17.16 -15.73 -13.43
C ALA A 216 17.00 -17.24 -13.20
N ASP A 217 18.09 -17.89 -12.82
CA ASP A 217 18.08 -19.26 -12.30
C ASP A 217 17.25 -19.34 -11.01
N GLN A 218 16.39 -20.35 -10.93
CA GLN A 218 15.40 -20.47 -9.85
C GLN A 218 16.05 -20.76 -8.50
N GLU A 219 17.07 -21.61 -8.45
CA GLU A 219 17.74 -21.98 -7.20
C GLU A 219 18.61 -20.83 -6.68
N ARG A 220 19.35 -20.15 -7.58
CA ARG A 220 20.10 -18.94 -7.23
C ARG A 220 19.19 -17.85 -6.67
N LEU A 221 18.03 -17.63 -7.31
CA LEU A 221 17.05 -16.67 -6.83
C LEU A 221 16.47 -17.08 -5.48
N ALA A 222 16.12 -18.36 -5.30
CA ALA A 222 15.62 -18.89 -4.04
C ALA A 222 16.62 -18.74 -2.89
N GLY A 223 17.91 -18.92 -3.13
CA GLY A 223 18.96 -18.70 -2.14
C GLY A 223 19.02 -17.24 -1.65
N ALA A 224 18.76 -16.26 -2.52
CA ALA A 224 18.81 -14.84 -2.17
C ALA A 224 17.53 -14.31 -1.51
N VAL A 225 16.36 -14.69 -1.99
CA VAL A 225 15.07 -14.10 -1.55
C VAL A 225 14.13 -15.07 -0.82
N GLY A 226 14.51 -16.35 -0.73
CA GLY A 226 13.70 -17.44 -0.18
C GLY A 226 12.83 -18.12 -1.25
N ARG A 227 12.67 -19.45 -1.13
CA ARG A 227 11.94 -20.30 -2.09
C ARG A 227 10.52 -19.80 -2.40
N ASN A 228 9.77 -19.41 -1.38
CA ASN A 228 8.38 -18.98 -1.52
C ASN A 228 8.23 -17.69 -2.35
N HIS A 229 9.24 -16.81 -2.35
CA HIS A 229 9.20 -15.55 -3.10
C HIS A 229 9.80 -15.66 -4.50
N ALA A 230 10.81 -16.51 -4.68
CA ALA A 230 11.56 -16.60 -5.93
C ALA A 230 10.67 -16.86 -7.15
N ALA A 231 9.83 -17.89 -7.08
CA ALA A 231 8.93 -18.26 -8.19
C ALA A 231 7.96 -17.12 -8.54
N GLY A 232 7.39 -16.46 -7.52
CA GLY A 232 6.48 -15.34 -7.71
C GLY A 232 7.15 -14.11 -8.33
N LEU A 233 8.37 -13.78 -7.92
CA LEU A 233 9.13 -12.65 -8.48
C LEU A 233 9.51 -12.90 -9.95
N ARG A 234 10.01 -14.10 -10.27
CA ARG A 234 10.36 -14.48 -11.64
C ARG A 234 9.14 -14.47 -12.55
N SER A 235 8.02 -15.02 -12.08
CA SER A 235 6.73 -15.02 -12.79
C SER A 235 6.26 -13.59 -13.12
N ARG A 236 6.31 -12.66 -12.15
CA ARG A 236 6.00 -11.24 -12.38
C ARG A 236 6.98 -10.57 -13.34
N ALA A 237 8.27 -10.86 -13.22
CA ALA A 237 9.27 -10.31 -14.13
C ALA A 237 9.04 -10.75 -15.59
N ALA A 238 8.46 -11.94 -15.80
CA ALA A 238 7.97 -12.41 -17.09
C ALA A 238 6.55 -11.91 -17.44
N GLY A 239 6.04 -10.87 -16.77
CA GLY A 239 4.75 -10.23 -17.06
C GLY A 239 3.52 -11.02 -16.65
N HIS A 240 3.65 -12.09 -15.85
CA HIS A 240 2.50 -12.87 -15.37
C HIS A 240 1.90 -12.21 -14.12
N GLY A 241 0.57 -12.16 -14.05
CA GLY A 241 -0.15 -11.60 -12.92
C GLY A 241 -1.58 -12.12 -12.87
N SER A 242 -2.28 -11.81 -11.79
CA SER A 242 -3.70 -12.15 -11.64
C SER A 242 -4.56 -11.37 -12.65
N THR A 243 -5.54 -12.05 -13.22
CA THR A 243 -6.58 -11.47 -14.09
C THR A 243 -7.88 -11.18 -13.33
N THR A 244 -7.93 -11.54 -12.04
CA THR A 244 -9.10 -11.41 -11.17
C THR A 244 -9.18 -10.01 -10.59
N VAL A 245 -10.27 -9.31 -10.91
CA VAL A 245 -10.69 -8.06 -10.28
C VAL A 245 -11.81 -8.40 -9.32
N ALA A 246 -11.56 -8.25 -8.01
CA ALA A 246 -12.52 -8.64 -6.99
C ALA A 246 -13.47 -7.47 -6.66
N VAL A 247 -14.77 -7.69 -6.76
CA VAL A 247 -15.78 -6.67 -6.42
C VAL A 247 -15.85 -6.41 -4.90
N GLU A 248 -15.57 -7.44 -4.10
CA GLU A 248 -15.54 -7.34 -2.64
C GLU A 248 -14.18 -7.72 -2.06
N ARG A 249 -13.66 -6.87 -1.17
CA ARG A 249 -12.46 -7.17 -0.39
C ARG A 249 -12.83 -7.36 1.08
N LYS A 250 -12.86 -8.61 1.54
CA LYS A 250 -13.00 -8.90 2.98
C LYS A 250 -11.77 -8.42 3.75
N ARG A 251 -11.99 -7.55 4.74
CA ARG A 251 -10.94 -7.08 5.66
C ARG A 251 -10.45 -8.27 6.47
N LYS A 252 -9.12 -8.49 6.51
CA LYS A 252 -8.52 -9.61 7.27
C LYS A 252 -8.08 -9.24 8.69
N SER A 253 -7.79 -7.95 8.89
CA SER A 253 -7.34 -7.41 10.17
C SER A 253 -7.58 -5.91 10.25
N GLU A 254 -7.62 -5.41 11.47
CA GLU A 254 -7.61 -3.99 11.79
C GLU A 254 -6.52 -3.71 12.82
N SER A 255 -5.78 -2.61 12.66
CA SER A 255 -4.72 -2.27 13.59
C SER A 255 -4.51 -0.77 13.69
N ARG A 256 -3.98 -0.34 14.83
CA ARG A 256 -3.49 1.02 15.09
C ARG A 256 -2.08 0.96 15.61
N GLU A 257 -1.26 1.91 15.18
CA GLU A 257 0.11 2.04 15.65
C GLU A 257 0.47 3.51 15.93
N ARG A 258 1.33 3.71 16.91
CA ARG A 258 1.84 5.00 17.34
C ARG A 258 3.36 4.95 17.37
N THR A 259 3.99 5.79 16.56
CA THR A 259 5.42 6.11 16.69
C THR A 259 5.56 7.25 17.70
N PHE A 260 6.39 7.07 18.72
CA PHE A 260 6.68 8.13 19.69
C PHE A 260 7.64 9.17 19.11
N MET A 261 7.52 10.40 19.60
CA MET A 261 8.35 11.54 19.19
C MET A 261 9.81 11.33 19.62
N THR A 262 9.97 10.94 20.87
CA THR A 262 11.21 10.46 21.48
C THR A 262 11.01 8.99 21.83
N ASP A 263 12.07 8.19 21.74
CA ASP A 263 11.96 6.78 22.11
C ASP A 263 11.59 6.66 23.61
N GLU A 264 10.55 5.89 23.90
CA GLU A 264 9.85 5.86 25.18
C GLU A 264 10.44 4.81 26.12
N THR A 265 10.55 5.14 27.40
CA THR A 265 11.04 4.24 28.46
C THR A 265 10.06 4.08 29.61
N ASP A 266 9.08 4.98 29.74
CA ASP A 266 8.08 4.94 30.80
C ASP A 266 7.00 3.87 30.52
N ALA A 267 6.92 2.88 31.41
CA ALA A 267 5.96 1.79 31.31
C ALA A 267 4.50 2.25 31.44
N ALA A 268 4.21 3.30 32.23
CA ALA A 268 2.86 3.84 32.35
C ALA A 268 2.40 4.48 31.04
N VAL A 269 3.27 5.27 30.40
CA VAL A 269 2.99 5.88 29.08
C VAL A 269 2.76 4.81 28.01
N MET A 270 3.55 3.74 28.02
CA MET A 270 3.36 2.61 27.09
C MET A 270 2.02 1.90 27.31
N ARG A 271 1.66 1.61 28.57
CA ARG A 271 0.37 0.95 28.89
C ARG A 271 -0.82 1.80 28.49
N GLU A 272 -0.77 3.11 28.76
CA GLU A 272 -1.83 4.03 28.34
C GLU A 272 -1.98 4.06 26.81
N ALA A 273 -0.86 4.15 26.09
CA ALA A 273 -0.86 4.14 24.62
C ALA A 273 -1.46 2.84 24.06
N VAL A 274 -1.09 1.68 24.62
CA VAL A 274 -1.61 0.37 24.21
C VAL A 274 -3.10 0.24 24.52
N GLY A 275 -3.52 0.57 25.75
CA GLY A 275 -4.92 0.51 26.14
C GLY A 275 -5.80 1.44 25.31
N LYS A 276 -5.31 2.63 24.95
CA LYS A 276 -6.00 3.53 24.02
C LYS A 276 -6.15 2.91 22.62
N MET A 277 -5.06 2.44 22.01
CA MET A 277 -5.11 1.84 20.67
C MET A 277 -5.99 0.59 20.62
N ALA A 278 -5.94 -0.26 21.65
CA ALA A 278 -6.74 -1.46 21.76
C ALA A 278 -8.25 -1.14 21.79
N ARG A 279 -8.65 -0.16 22.62
CA ARG A 279 -10.05 0.29 22.67
C ARG A 279 -10.51 0.87 21.35
N GLU A 280 -9.72 1.74 20.74
CA GLU A 280 -10.06 2.36 19.46
C GLU A 280 -10.20 1.34 18.31
N VAL A 281 -9.43 0.25 18.32
CA VAL A 281 -9.58 -0.85 17.35
C VAL A 281 -10.87 -1.64 17.64
N ALA A 282 -11.12 -1.99 18.90
CA ALA A 282 -12.29 -2.76 19.30
C ALA A 282 -13.60 -2.01 19.04
N GLU A 283 -13.68 -0.72 19.41
CA GLU A 283 -14.84 0.14 19.17
C GLU A 283 -15.12 0.32 17.67
N HIS A 284 -14.09 0.47 16.84
CA HIS A 284 -14.26 0.61 15.40
C HIS A 284 -14.78 -0.70 14.76
N LEU A 285 -14.30 -1.85 15.20
CA LEU A 285 -14.80 -3.16 14.77
C LEU A 285 -16.24 -3.38 15.23
N GLY A 286 -16.53 -3.08 16.51
CA GLY A 286 -17.86 -3.20 17.10
C GLY A 286 -18.91 -2.33 16.40
N GLY A 287 -18.54 -1.10 16.01
CA GLY A 287 -19.41 -0.23 15.22
C GLY A 287 -19.70 -0.71 13.78
N GLN A 288 -19.09 -1.83 13.34
CA GLN A 288 -19.30 -2.44 12.03
C GLN A 288 -19.90 -3.86 12.12
N ASP A 289 -20.31 -4.29 13.31
CA ASP A 289 -20.74 -5.66 13.61
C ASP A 289 -19.69 -6.71 13.23
N ILE A 290 -18.42 -6.35 13.38
CA ILE A 290 -17.27 -7.22 13.16
C ILE A 290 -16.64 -7.54 14.51
N THR A 291 -16.37 -8.82 14.73
CA THR A 291 -15.57 -9.31 15.86
C THR A 291 -14.27 -9.90 15.33
N GLY A 292 -13.27 -10.07 16.19
CA GLY A 292 -12.03 -10.75 15.81
C GLY A 292 -11.51 -11.64 16.91
N ARG A 293 -10.74 -12.65 16.53
CA ARG A 293 -10.30 -13.69 17.46
C ARG A 293 -8.87 -13.52 17.92
N THR A 294 -8.01 -12.87 17.14
CA THR A 294 -6.57 -12.84 17.41
C THR A 294 -6.09 -11.42 17.65
N VAL A 295 -5.60 -11.15 18.86
CA VAL A 295 -5.00 -9.88 19.25
C VAL A 295 -3.50 -9.95 19.01
N THR A 296 -2.94 -8.98 18.31
CA THR A 296 -1.51 -8.86 18.00
C THR A 296 -0.95 -7.57 18.59
N MET A 297 0.15 -7.70 19.32
CA MET A 297 0.94 -6.59 19.83
C MET A 297 2.24 -6.47 19.03
N LYS A 298 2.55 -5.26 18.56
CA LYS A 298 3.77 -4.92 17.83
C LYS A 298 4.58 -3.91 18.64
N ILE A 299 5.85 -4.22 18.86
CA ILE A 299 6.81 -3.30 19.46
C ILE A 299 7.94 -3.04 18.48
N ARG A 300 8.39 -1.79 18.39
CA ARG A 300 9.64 -1.43 17.69
C ARG A 300 10.57 -0.76 18.68
N LEU A 301 11.74 -1.34 18.87
CA LEU A 301 12.82 -0.79 19.69
C LEU A 301 13.78 0.02 18.84
N ALA A 302 14.49 0.97 19.47
CA ALA A 302 15.60 1.66 18.83
C ALA A 302 16.75 0.69 18.44
N PRO A 303 17.47 0.93 17.33
CA PRO A 303 17.18 1.94 16.32
C PRO A 303 15.96 1.60 15.45
N PHE A 304 15.71 0.34 15.06
CA PHE A 304 14.53 -0.06 14.26
C PHE A 304 14.20 -1.58 14.35
N ARG A 305 14.47 -2.23 15.50
CA ARG A 305 14.17 -3.67 15.69
C ARG A 305 12.69 -3.85 16.00
N THR A 306 11.95 -4.60 15.17
CA THR A 306 10.50 -4.77 15.31
C THR A 306 10.17 -6.21 15.69
N PHE A 307 9.36 -6.38 16.73
CA PHE A 307 8.89 -7.66 17.22
C PHE A 307 7.36 -7.66 17.27
N THR A 308 6.76 -8.83 17.10
CA THR A 308 5.31 -9.03 17.19
C THR A 308 5.02 -10.26 18.04
N ARG A 309 3.99 -10.18 18.88
CA ARG A 309 3.41 -11.31 19.61
C ARG A 309 1.91 -11.29 19.42
N SER A 310 1.28 -12.45 19.38
CA SER A 310 -0.15 -12.57 19.15
C SER A 310 -0.76 -13.62 20.05
N ARG A 311 -2.01 -13.40 20.47
CA ARG A 311 -2.83 -14.34 21.22
C ARG A 311 -4.17 -14.54 20.52
N THR A 312 -4.55 -15.79 20.29
CA THR A 312 -5.89 -16.16 19.82
C THR A 312 -6.78 -16.44 21.03
N LEU A 313 -7.90 -15.74 21.11
CA LEU A 313 -8.88 -15.84 22.18
C LEU A 313 -9.83 -17.03 21.95
N ALA A 314 -10.48 -17.48 23.03
CA ALA A 314 -11.43 -18.59 22.98
C ALA A 314 -12.60 -18.30 22.03
N ALA A 315 -13.18 -17.11 22.13
CA ALA A 315 -14.25 -16.62 21.28
C ALA A 315 -13.83 -15.32 20.57
N PRO A 316 -14.35 -15.03 19.35
CA PRO A 316 -14.17 -13.75 18.72
C PRO A 316 -14.86 -12.64 19.53
N THR A 317 -14.25 -11.47 19.59
CA THR A 317 -14.76 -10.34 20.39
C THR A 317 -14.49 -9.00 19.72
N ALA A 318 -15.32 -8.02 20.05
CA ALA A 318 -15.08 -6.60 19.81
C ALA A 318 -15.16 -5.80 21.13
N ASP A 319 -15.11 -6.49 22.28
CA ASP A 319 -15.13 -5.86 23.60
C ASP A 319 -13.81 -5.10 23.84
N PRO A 320 -13.86 -3.76 24.01
CA PRO A 320 -12.67 -2.95 24.24
C PRO A 320 -11.86 -3.38 25.47
N ALA A 321 -12.50 -3.87 26.53
CA ALA A 321 -11.83 -4.30 27.75
C ALA A 321 -11.06 -5.61 27.52
N VAL A 322 -11.66 -6.58 26.82
CA VAL A 322 -11.02 -7.87 26.52
C VAL A 322 -9.82 -7.69 25.58
N VAL A 323 -9.96 -6.87 24.54
CA VAL A 323 -8.87 -6.58 23.60
C VAL A 323 -7.73 -5.83 24.30
N ALA A 324 -8.06 -4.84 25.16
CA ALA A 324 -7.06 -4.10 25.92
C ALA A 324 -6.30 -4.98 26.91
N ALA A 325 -6.99 -5.83 27.67
CA ALA A 325 -6.34 -6.78 28.58
C ALA A 325 -5.36 -7.69 27.83
N ALA A 326 -5.78 -8.27 26.71
CA ALA A 326 -4.91 -9.11 25.89
C ALA A 326 -3.70 -8.37 25.32
N ALA A 327 -3.88 -7.15 24.84
CA ALA A 327 -2.78 -6.36 24.32
C ALA A 327 -1.77 -5.96 25.41
N LEU A 328 -2.24 -5.66 26.63
CA LEU A 328 -1.39 -5.32 27.77
C LEU A 328 -0.60 -6.53 28.28
N GLU A 329 -1.22 -7.71 28.38
CA GLU A 329 -0.50 -8.95 28.72
C GLU A 329 0.60 -9.25 27.68
N LEU A 330 0.28 -9.10 26.39
CA LEU A 330 1.27 -9.27 25.31
C LEU A 330 2.39 -8.22 25.37
N LEU A 331 2.09 -6.99 25.80
CA LEU A 331 3.09 -5.93 25.99
C LEU A 331 4.10 -6.35 27.07
N GLU A 332 3.63 -6.87 28.20
CA GLU A 332 4.48 -7.28 29.33
C GLU A 332 5.37 -8.48 29.00
N ALA A 333 4.93 -9.31 28.05
CA ALA A 333 5.70 -10.45 27.59
C ALA A 333 6.91 -10.07 26.70
N PHE A 334 7.05 -8.81 26.27
CA PHE A 334 8.24 -8.38 25.52
C PHE A 334 9.41 -8.10 26.44
N GLU A 335 10.52 -8.78 26.18
CA GLU A 335 11.84 -8.35 26.65
C GLU A 335 12.25 -7.09 25.89
N ARG A 336 12.78 -6.11 26.64
CA ARG A 336 13.16 -4.79 26.12
C ARG A 336 14.59 -4.51 26.53
N ASP A 337 15.49 -4.54 25.57
CA ASP A 337 16.91 -4.21 25.72
C ASP A 337 17.25 -2.80 25.18
N ALA A 338 16.24 -2.06 24.73
CA ALA A 338 16.36 -0.70 24.23
C ALA A 338 15.03 0.08 24.39
N PRO A 339 15.05 1.43 24.34
CA PRO A 339 13.85 2.26 24.36
C PRO A 339 12.87 1.95 23.22
N VAL A 340 11.58 2.19 23.47
CA VAL A 340 10.47 1.87 22.58
C VAL A 340 10.19 3.01 21.61
N ARG A 341 10.38 2.76 20.32
CA ARG A 341 10.10 3.72 19.25
C ARG A 341 8.65 3.72 18.79
N LEU A 342 8.03 2.55 18.67
CA LEU A 342 6.65 2.39 18.19
C LEU A 342 5.96 1.25 18.93
N LEU A 343 4.68 1.46 19.23
CA LEU A 343 3.75 0.43 19.68
C LEU A 343 2.60 0.31 18.69
N GLY A 344 2.04 -0.89 18.54
CA GLY A 344 0.84 -1.10 17.75
C GLY A 344 0.02 -2.29 18.25
N VAL A 345 -1.29 -2.16 18.14
CA VAL A 345 -2.27 -3.19 18.49
C VAL A 345 -3.08 -3.51 17.24
N GLY A 346 -3.30 -4.79 16.97
CA GLY A 346 -4.15 -5.24 15.89
C GLY A 346 -5.04 -6.41 16.29
N VAL A 347 -6.16 -6.53 15.61
CA VAL A 347 -7.09 -7.65 15.72
C VAL A 347 -7.25 -8.28 14.33
N SER A 348 -7.13 -9.60 14.24
CA SER A 348 -7.29 -10.38 13.01
C SER A 348 -8.19 -11.60 13.24
N ASN A 349 -8.37 -12.42 12.19
CA ASN A 349 -9.39 -13.47 12.15
C ASN A 349 -10.77 -12.88 12.41
N LEU A 350 -11.11 -11.90 11.57
CA LEU A 350 -12.32 -11.13 11.67
C LEU A 350 -13.51 -11.97 11.20
N VAL A 351 -14.61 -11.89 11.94
CA VAL A 351 -15.88 -12.58 11.68
C VAL A 351 -16.98 -11.53 11.76
N ARG A 352 -17.81 -11.46 10.72
CA ARG A 352 -18.99 -10.61 10.72
C ARG A 352 -20.17 -11.37 11.32
N ALA A 353 -21.07 -10.68 12.01
CA ALA A 353 -22.28 -11.30 12.52
C ALA A 353 -23.04 -12.03 11.39
N GLY A 354 -23.31 -13.34 11.58
CA GLY A 354 -23.97 -14.20 10.60
C GLY A 354 -23.06 -14.95 9.62
N GLU A 355 -21.74 -14.76 9.67
CA GLU A 355 -20.77 -15.59 8.93
C GLU A 355 -20.14 -16.64 9.87
N ASP A 356 -20.06 -17.90 9.42
CA ASP A 356 -19.29 -18.92 10.14
C ASP A 356 -17.79 -18.57 10.12
N PRO A 357 -17.06 -18.79 11.23
CA PRO A 357 -15.63 -18.54 11.26
C PRO A 357 -14.93 -19.43 10.22
N ALA A 358 -14.22 -18.81 9.28
CA ALA A 358 -13.30 -19.54 8.41
C ALA A 358 -12.29 -20.31 9.29
N PRO A 359 -11.88 -21.53 8.89
CA PRO A 359 -10.91 -22.30 9.65
C PRO A 359 -9.66 -21.45 9.90
N ALA A 360 -9.14 -21.49 11.12
CA ALA A 360 -8.05 -20.65 11.56
C ALA A 360 -6.81 -20.87 10.66
N ASP A 361 -6.55 -19.95 9.75
CA ASP A 361 -5.26 -19.88 9.07
C ASP A 361 -4.21 -19.60 10.15
N ARG A 362 -3.22 -20.50 10.24
CA ARG A 362 -2.03 -20.30 11.07
C ARG A 362 -1.48 -18.91 10.74
N PRO A 363 -1.00 -18.15 11.73
CA PRO A 363 -0.52 -16.79 11.49
C PRO A 363 0.45 -16.80 10.31
N SER A 364 0.05 -16.15 9.22
CA SER A 364 0.98 -15.84 8.15
C SER A 364 2.08 -15.04 8.81
N ALA A 365 3.32 -15.53 8.76
CA ALA A 365 4.49 -14.73 9.05
C ALA A 365 4.39 -13.49 8.14
N GLY A 366 3.83 -12.40 8.69
CA GLY A 366 3.87 -11.10 8.05
C GLY A 366 5.32 -10.88 7.70
N THR A 367 5.57 -10.44 6.47
CA THR A 367 6.89 -10.26 5.88
C THR A 367 7.72 -9.31 6.74
N ALA A 368 8.29 -9.87 7.81
CA ALA A 368 9.39 -9.33 8.56
C ALA A 368 10.58 -9.46 7.62
N ALA A 369 10.80 -8.43 6.83
CA ALA A 369 12.13 -8.21 6.37
C ALA A 369 12.96 -7.95 7.65
N GLY A 370 13.86 -8.88 7.98
CA GLY A 370 14.77 -8.79 9.12
C GLY A 370 15.03 -10.15 9.78
N THR A 371 16.01 -10.89 9.26
CA THR A 371 16.77 -11.98 9.92
C THR A 371 17.40 -11.48 11.22
N GLY A 372 17.49 -12.11 12.40
CA GLY A 372 17.15 -13.40 13.06
C GLY A 372 17.67 -13.27 14.53
N PRO A 373 17.87 -14.31 15.36
CA PRO A 373 17.26 -15.64 15.46
C PRO A 373 16.41 -15.84 16.75
N GLU A 374 15.87 -17.06 16.88
CA GLU A 374 15.24 -17.70 18.07
C GLU A 374 13.81 -17.30 18.49
N GLN A 375 12.86 -18.09 17.99
CA GLN A 375 11.54 -18.27 18.59
C GLN A 375 11.66 -19.31 19.72
N LEU A 376 11.55 -18.87 20.97
CA LEU A 376 11.16 -19.74 22.08
C LEU A 376 9.63 -19.83 22.10
N VAL A 377 9.12 -21.00 21.74
CA VAL A 377 7.73 -21.39 21.99
C VAL A 377 7.68 -21.93 23.41
N LEU A 378 7.07 -21.19 24.33
CA LEU A 378 6.60 -21.75 25.61
C LEU A 378 5.11 -22.04 25.44
N GLY A 379 4.73 -23.25 25.86
CA GLY A 379 3.37 -23.81 25.72
C GLY A 379 2.32 -23.21 26.64
#